data_AF-A0A0N0J5G2-F1
#
_entry.id   AF-A0A0N0J5G2-F1
#
_cell.length_a   1.000
_cell.length_b   1.000
_cell.length_c   1.000
_cell.angle_alpha   90.00
_cell.angle_beta   90.00
_cell.angle_gamma   90.00
#
_symmetry.space_group_name_H-M   'P 1'
#
loop_
_entity.id
_entity.type
_entity.pdbx_description
1 polymer ?
#
loop_
_entity_poly.entity_id
_entity_poly.type
_entity_poly.pdbx_seq_one_letter_code
_entity_poly.pdbx_strand_id
1 'polypeptide(L)'
;MNTFNDDDKSMLGAITALFIAALAYGAANAGVGAPLVIGGLLLAASVGVALLGRGGGLSRVGLPALGMAMVGLLIHAARGHAEAHFAVFAFLACTVVYRDALPVIVAAATIAVHHLSFNYFQQWGWGPVCFTEPSLGKVLEHAAYVVAEAVLLVLLALRARRDFAAGELLAGMAEKLVRADGTVDFSAVHVQTHNARAQKLISALQQVERSIGEVRLSAESIGTAAQEIAAGNTDLSHRTEQGAGALQQTASSMVQISATVRQTAESARTADQLANSAASVAQRGGAVVAQVVSTMEDINTSSRKISDIIGTI
;
A
#
# COMPACT_ATOMS: atom_id res chain seq x y z
N MET A 1 -22.26 -19.73 -20.60
CA MET A 1 -23.07 -18.51 -20.79
C MET A 1 -24.17 -18.49 -19.74
N ASN A 2 -24.06 -17.63 -18.73
CA ASN A 2 -25.12 -17.45 -17.73
C ASN A 2 -26.25 -16.63 -18.37
N THR A 3 -27.38 -17.26 -18.69
CA THR A 3 -28.50 -16.60 -19.37
C THR A 3 -29.31 -15.69 -18.45
N PHE A 4 -29.27 -15.93 -17.13
CA PHE A 4 -30.03 -15.21 -16.12
C PHE A 4 -29.15 -14.26 -15.29
N ASN A 5 -29.73 -13.11 -14.92
CA ASN A 5 -29.17 -12.21 -13.91
C ASN A 5 -29.16 -12.90 -12.52
N ASP A 6 -28.19 -12.59 -11.66
CA ASP A 6 -28.04 -13.28 -10.37
C ASP A 6 -29.21 -13.02 -9.41
N ASP A 7 -29.76 -11.80 -9.40
CA ASP A 7 -30.94 -11.46 -8.59
C ASP A 7 -32.18 -12.25 -9.08
N ASP A 8 -32.35 -12.39 -10.41
CA ASP A 8 -33.42 -13.17 -11.03
C ASP A 8 -33.30 -14.66 -10.70
N LYS A 9 -32.08 -15.21 -10.61
CA LYS A 9 -31.88 -16.61 -10.21
C LYS A 9 -32.32 -16.85 -8.76
N SER A 10 -31.96 -15.95 -7.85
CA SER A 10 -32.41 -16.04 -6.46
C SER A 10 -33.94 -16.02 -6.38
N MET A 11 -34.59 -15.14 -7.16
CA MET A 11 -36.04 -15.05 -7.20
C MET A 11 -36.70 -16.31 -7.80
N LEU A 12 -36.18 -16.84 -8.90
CA LEU A 12 -36.66 -18.09 -9.49
C LEU A 12 -36.47 -19.27 -8.54
N GLY A 13 -35.39 -19.31 -7.78
CA GLY A 13 -35.16 -20.29 -6.72
C GLY A 13 -36.27 -20.25 -5.66
N ALA A 14 -36.62 -19.05 -5.18
CA ALA A 14 -37.71 -18.86 -4.23
C ALA A 14 -39.08 -19.29 -4.80
N ILE A 15 -39.41 -18.90 -6.04
CA ILE A 15 -40.66 -19.30 -6.70
C ILE A 15 -40.74 -20.82 -6.91
N THR A 16 -39.61 -21.45 -7.25
CA THR A 16 -39.53 -22.91 -7.41
C THR A 16 -39.75 -23.62 -6.07
N ALA A 17 -39.17 -23.11 -4.98
CA ALA A 17 -39.42 -23.66 -3.65
C ALA A 17 -40.90 -23.54 -3.24
N LEU A 18 -41.55 -22.41 -3.54
CA LEU A 18 -42.99 -22.23 -3.33
C LEU A 18 -43.83 -23.20 -4.17
N PHE A 19 -43.45 -23.44 -5.42
CA PHE A 19 -44.13 -24.41 -6.29
C PHE A 19 -44.07 -25.83 -5.72
N ILE A 20 -42.88 -26.25 -5.26
CA ILE A 20 -42.69 -27.56 -4.60
C ILE A 20 -43.55 -27.64 -3.34
N ALA A 21 -43.58 -26.59 -2.52
CA ALA A 21 -44.43 -26.54 -1.34
C ALA A 21 -45.93 -26.64 -1.69
N ALA A 22 -46.37 -25.97 -2.76
CA ALA A 22 -47.76 -26.00 -3.21
C ALA A 22 -48.18 -27.41 -3.67
N LEU A 23 -47.29 -28.13 -4.37
CA LEU A 23 -47.48 -29.54 -4.74
C LEU A 23 -47.59 -30.44 -3.49
N ALA A 24 -46.71 -30.23 -2.50
CA ALA A 24 -46.72 -31.00 -1.27
C ALA A 24 -48.02 -30.80 -0.46
N TYR A 25 -48.46 -29.56 -0.28
CA TYR A 25 -49.75 -29.26 0.38
C TYR A 25 -50.94 -29.80 -0.42
N GLY A 26 -50.90 -29.71 -1.76
CA GLY A 26 -51.92 -30.26 -2.64
C GLY A 26 -52.05 -31.77 -2.50
N ALA A 27 -50.93 -32.49 -2.46
CA ALA A 27 -50.91 -33.94 -2.25
C ALA A 27 -51.47 -34.35 -0.89
N ALA A 28 -51.25 -33.53 0.15
CA ALA A 28 -51.73 -33.80 1.50
C ALA A 28 -53.21 -33.46 1.73
N ASN A 29 -53.76 -32.44 1.06
CA ASN A 29 -55.06 -31.86 1.44
C ASN A 29 -56.14 -31.83 0.36
N ALA A 30 -55.83 -31.63 -0.93
CA ALA A 30 -56.84 -31.21 -1.91
C ALA A 30 -56.70 -31.79 -3.33
N GLY A 31 -55.66 -32.61 -3.58
CA GLY A 31 -55.29 -33.09 -4.90
C GLY A 31 -54.28 -32.19 -5.60
N VAL A 32 -53.40 -32.78 -6.40
CA VAL A 32 -52.27 -32.08 -7.03
C VAL A 32 -52.60 -31.38 -8.35
N GLY A 33 -53.82 -31.54 -8.87
CA GLY A 33 -54.18 -31.05 -10.21
C GLY A 33 -54.01 -29.54 -10.40
N ALA A 34 -54.65 -28.72 -9.56
CA ALA A 34 -54.54 -27.27 -9.63
C ALA A 34 -53.11 -26.76 -9.30
N PRO A 35 -52.44 -27.23 -8.22
CA PRO A 35 -51.04 -26.88 -7.96
C PRO A 35 -50.12 -27.22 -9.13
N LEU A 36 -50.26 -28.39 -9.75
CA LEU A 36 -49.41 -28.82 -10.87
C LEU A 36 -49.61 -27.97 -12.13
N VAL A 37 -50.87 -27.76 -12.55
CA VAL A 37 -51.17 -27.05 -13.80
C VAL A 37 -50.95 -25.55 -13.64
N ILE A 38 -51.59 -24.92 -12.65
CA ILE A 38 -51.49 -23.46 -12.45
C ILE A 38 -50.09 -23.10 -11.99
N GLY A 39 -49.51 -23.86 -11.06
CA GLY A 39 -48.15 -23.63 -10.58
C GLY A 39 -47.11 -23.83 -11.69
N GLY A 40 -47.26 -24.86 -12.52
CA GLY A 40 -46.40 -25.07 -13.68
C GLY A 40 -46.45 -23.89 -14.67
N LEU A 41 -47.64 -23.36 -14.94
CA LEU A 41 -47.83 -22.17 -15.78
C LEU A 41 -47.21 -20.91 -15.17
N LEU A 42 -47.40 -20.68 -13.85
CA LEU A 42 -46.81 -19.56 -13.14
C LEU A 42 -45.28 -19.63 -13.12
N LEU A 43 -44.71 -20.82 -12.91
CA LEU A 43 -43.27 -21.03 -12.94
C LEU A 43 -42.70 -20.83 -14.35
N ALA A 44 -43.35 -21.37 -15.38
CA ALA A 44 -42.95 -21.17 -16.77
C ALA A 44 -43.02 -19.68 -17.17
N ALA A 45 -44.08 -18.98 -16.76
CA ALA A 45 -44.21 -17.53 -16.95
C ALA A 45 -43.10 -16.77 -16.21
N SER A 46 -42.74 -17.20 -15.00
CA SER A 46 -41.63 -16.60 -14.22
C SER A 46 -40.30 -16.78 -14.94
N VAL A 47 -40.01 -17.98 -15.46
CA VAL A 47 -38.81 -18.22 -16.28
C VAL A 47 -38.81 -17.33 -17.53
N GLY A 48 -39.95 -17.21 -18.22
CA GLY A 48 -40.10 -16.31 -19.37
C GLY A 48 -39.82 -14.85 -19.02
N VAL A 49 -40.38 -14.35 -17.91
CA VAL A 49 -40.12 -13.00 -17.40
C VAL A 49 -38.64 -12.81 -17.06
N ALA A 50 -37.99 -13.79 -16.43
CA ALA A 50 -36.57 -13.69 -16.09
C ALA A 50 -35.67 -13.68 -17.34
N LEU A 51 -36.00 -14.46 -18.38
CA LEU A 51 -35.28 -14.48 -19.65
C LEU A 51 -35.41 -13.15 -20.41
N LEU A 52 -36.62 -12.57 -20.43
CA LEU A 52 -36.89 -11.33 -21.15
C LEU A 52 -36.46 -10.08 -20.36
N GLY A 53 -36.63 -10.10 -19.04
CA GLY A 53 -36.38 -8.96 -18.17
C GLY A 53 -34.92 -8.78 -17.77
N ARG A 54 -34.15 -9.88 -17.60
CA ARG A 54 -32.71 -9.89 -17.31
C ARG A 54 -32.29 -8.94 -16.16
N GLY A 55 -33.05 -8.93 -15.07
CA GLY A 55 -32.87 -8.04 -13.91
C GLY A 55 -33.38 -6.60 -14.07
N GLY A 56 -33.93 -6.27 -15.24
CA GLY A 56 -34.54 -4.96 -15.54
C GLY A 56 -35.94 -4.77 -14.94
N GLY A 57 -36.64 -3.72 -15.38
CA GLY A 57 -37.96 -3.37 -14.85
C GLY A 57 -38.99 -4.50 -14.97
N LEU A 58 -38.97 -5.27 -16.06
CA LEU A 58 -39.87 -6.40 -16.26
C LEU A 58 -39.67 -7.49 -15.21
N SER A 59 -38.43 -7.83 -14.86
CA SER A 59 -38.14 -8.78 -13.77
C SER A 59 -38.59 -8.24 -12.42
N ARG A 60 -38.31 -6.96 -12.14
CA ARG A 60 -38.61 -6.28 -10.87
C ARG A 60 -40.11 -6.11 -10.58
N VAL A 61 -40.96 -6.21 -11.60
CA VAL A 61 -42.41 -6.15 -11.45
C VAL A 61 -43.02 -7.54 -11.63
N GLY A 62 -42.64 -8.25 -12.70
CA GLY A 62 -43.24 -9.52 -13.07
C GLY A 62 -42.93 -10.66 -12.09
N LEU A 63 -41.68 -10.81 -11.64
CA LEU A 63 -41.31 -11.92 -10.77
C LEU A 63 -41.91 -11.80 -9.36
N PRO A 64 -41.92 -10.62 -8.71
CA PRO A 64 -42.62 -10.45 -7.43
C PRO A 64 -44.13 -10.70 -7.53
N ALA A 65 -44.77 -10.26 -8.62
CA ALA A 65 -46.20 -10.49 -8.83
C ALA A 65 -46.52 -11.97 -9.08
N LEU A 66 -45.77 -12.64 -9.96
CA LEU A 66 -45.95 -14.07 -10.25
C LEU A 66 -45.62 -14.95 -9.04
N GLY A 67 -44.59 -14.59 -8.28
CA GLY A 67 -44.25 -15.28 -7.05
C GLY A 67 -45.31 -15.10 -5.97
N MET A 68 -45.90 -13.91 -5.82
CA MET A 68 -47.06 -13.73 -4.93
C MET A 68 -48.31 -14.47 -5.39
N ALA A 69 -48.54 -14.58 -6.70
CA ALA A 69 -49.58 -15.44 -7.23
C ALA A 69 -49.32 -16.93 -6.90
N MET A 70 -48.06 -17.38 -6.94
CA MET A 70 -47.65 -18.72 -6.49
C MET A 70 -47.91 -18.91 -4.99
N VAL A 71 -47.62 -17.91 -4.15
CA VAL A 71 -47.98 -17.94 -2.72
C VAL A 71 -49.50 -18.07 -2.54
N GLY A 72 -50.30 -17.34 -3.32
CA GLY A 72 -51.75 -17.49 -3.32
C GLY A 72 -52.21 -18.91 -3.66
N LEU A 73 -51.60 -19.54 -4.67
CA LEU A 73 -51.85 -20.93 -5.03
C LEU A 73 -51.46 -21.90 -3.92
N LEU A 74 -50.34 -21.66 -3.23
CA LEU A 74 -49.92 -22.42 -2.05
C LEU A 74 -50.95 -22.33 -0.92
N ILE A 75 -51.45 -21.13 -0.61
CA ILE A 75 -52.48 -20.91 0.41
C ILE A 75 -53.76 -21.68 0.04
N HIS A 76 -54.16 -21.64 -1.24
CA HIS A 76 -55.30 -22.40 -1.72
C HIS A 76 -55.10 -23.92 -1.59
N ALA A 77 -53.93 -24.44 -1.98
CA ALA A 77 -53.58 -25.85 -1.84
C ALA A 77 -53.59 -26.30 -0.38
N ALA A 78 -53.23 -25.39 0.54
CA ALA A 78 -53.28 -25.57 1.98
C ALA A 78 -54.65 -25.25 2.59
N ARG A 79 -55.73 -25.15 1.80
CA ARG A 79 -57.11 -24.87 2.26
C ARG A 79 -57.23 -23.64 3.18
N GLY A 80 -56.41 -22.62 2.96
CA GLY A 80 -56.44 -21.38 3.73
C GLY A 80 -55.91 -21.49 5.16
N HIS A 81 -55.15 -22.54 5.49
CA HIS A 81 -54.47 -22.68 6.78
C HIS A 81 -53.49 -21.52 7.04
N ALA A 82 -53.40 -21.09 8.31
CA ALA A 82 -52.60 -19.95 8.71
C ALA A 82 -51.09 -20.17 8.47
N GLU A 83 -50.62 -21.42 8.59
CA GLU A 83 -49.22 -21.77 8.37
C GLU A 83 -48.76 -21.47 6.94
N ALA A 84 -49.65 -21.63 5.95
CA ALA A 84 -49.34 -21.31 4.56
C ALA A 84 -49.21 -19.79 4.32
N HIS A 85 -49.81 -18.96 5.17
CA HIS A 85 -49.70 -17.50 5.06
C HIS A 85 -48.31 -17.00 5.47
N PHE A 86 -47.53 -17.77 6.24
CA PHE A 86 -46.12 -17.43 6.51
C PHE A 86 -45.28 -17.35 5.24
N ALA A 87 -45.68 -18.03 4.16
CA ALA A 87 -45.02 -17.94 2.86
C ALA A 87 -45.12 -16.54 2.23
N VAL A 88 -46.11 -15.73 2.62
CA VAL A 88 -46.22 -14.32 2.20
C VAL A 88 -45.01 -13.53 2.69
N PHE A 89 -44.74 -13.59 3.99
CA PHE A 89 -43.62 -12.90 4.65
C PHE A 89 -42.27 -13.42 4.14
N ALA A 90 -42.13 -14.74 4.07
CA ALA A 90 -40.89 -15.38 3.58
C ALA A 90 -40.55 -14.94 2.15
N PHE A 91 -41.53 -14.88 1.24
CA PHE A 91 -41.28 -14.46 -0.13
C PHE A 91 -41.11 -12.93 -0.25
N LEU A 92 -41.85 -12.12 0.52
CA LEU A 92 -41.62 -10.68 0.58
C LEU A 92 -40.17 -10.37 0.94
N ALA A 93 -39.59 -11.07 1.92
CA ALA A 93 -38.18 -10.93 2.26
C ALA A 93 -37.24 -11.24 1.08
N CYS A 94 -37.55 -12.24 0.24
CA CYS A 94 -36.76 -12.53 -0.95
C CYS A 94 -36.73 -11.38 -1.97
N THR A 95 -37.77 -10.55 -2.04
CA THR A 95 -37.83 -9.41 -3.00
C THR A 95 -36.77 -8.34 -2.75
N VAL A 96 -36.18 -8.31 -1.55
CA VAL A 96 -35.07 -7.42 -1.17
C VAL A 96 -33.81 -7.68 -2.00
N VAL A 97 -33.68 -8.84 -2.66
CA VAL A 97 -32.52 -9.18 -3.52
C VAL A 97 -32.27 -8.13 -4.61
N TYR A 98 -33.34 -7.51 -5.12
CA TYR A 98 -33.26 -6.44 -6.13
C TYR A 98 -32.76 -5.09 -5.58
N ARG A 99 -32.64 -4.96 -4.25
CA ARG A 99 -32.17 -3.75 -3.55
C ARG A 99 -32.98 -2.51 -3.99
N ASP A 100 -34.28 -2.70 -4.17
CA ASP A 100 -35.20 -1.68 -4.65
C ASP A 100 -36.56 -1.78 -3.93
N ALA A 101 -37.26 -0.66 -3.83
CA ALA A 101 -38.55 -0.60 -3.16
C ALA A 101 -39.67 -1.20 -4.02
N LEU A 102 -39.56 -1.05 -5.35
CA LEU A 102 -40.61 -1.44 -6.29
C LEU A 102 -41.00 -2.93 -6.19
N PRO A 103 -40.06 -3.91 -6.16
CA PRO A 103 -40.40 -5.32 -6.01
C PRO A 103 -41.21 -5.65 -4.74
N VAL A 104 -40.82 -5.04 -3.61
CA VAL A 104 -41.51 -5.21 -2.32
C VAL A 104 -42.95 -4.67 -2.43
N ILE A 105 -43.10 -3.46 -2.98
CA ILE A 105 -44.40 -2.80 -3.15
C ILE A 105 -45.30 -3.61 -4.09
N VAL A 106 -44.77 -4.09 -5.21
CA VAL A 106 -45.52 -4.89 -6.18
C VAL A 106 -45.99 -6.21 -5.56
N ALA A 107 -45.13 -6.91 -4.82
CA ALA A 107 -45.54 -8.12 -4.10
C ALA A 107 -46.62 -7.82 -3.05
N ALA A 108 -46.43 -6.80 -2.22
CA ALA A 108 -47.39 -6.39 -1.19
C ALA A 108 -48.76 -6.00 -1.79
N ALA A 109 -48.76 -5.26 -2.90
CA ALA A 109 -49.98 -4.89 -3.61
C ALA A 109 -50.66 -6.11 -4.23
N THR A 110 -49.90 -7.02 -4.83
CA THR A 110 -50.43 -8.25 -5.44
C THR A 110 -51.13 -9.12 -4.38
N ILE A 111 -50.51 -9.31 -3.22
CA ILE A 111 -51.09 -10.14 -2.17
C ILE A 111 -52.28 -9.47 -1.49
N ALA A 112 -52.29 -8.14 -1.37
CA ALA A 112 -53.44 -7.39 -0.89
C ALA A 112 -54.65 -7.53 -1.83
N VAL A 113 -54.44 -7.39 -3.15
CA VAL A 113 -55.48 -7.60 -4.16
C VAL A 113 -55.98 -9.05 -4.11
N HIS A 114 -55.08 -10.03 -4.00
CA HIS A 114 -55.44 -11.44 -3.84
C HIS A 114 -56.34 -11.63 -2.60
N HIS A 115 -55.89 -11.23 -1.42
CA HIS A 115 -56.61 -11.52 -0.17
C HIS A 115 -57.98 -10.82 -0.12
N LEU A 116 -58.08 -9.61 -0.66
CA LEU A 116 -59.35 -8.91 -0.75
C LEU A 116 -60.31 -9.59 -1.74
N SER A 117 -59.85 -9.85 -2.97
CA SER A 117 -60.71 -10.42 -4.01
C SER A 117 -61.08 -11.88 -3.72
N PHE A 118 -60.14 -12.71 -3.27
CA PHE A 118 -60.37 -14.13 -3.00
C PHE A 118 -61.21 -14.32 -1.72
N ASN A 119 -61.14 -13.39 -0.76
CA ASN A 119 -62.10 -13.38 0.34
C ASN A 119 -63.55 -13.26 -0.18
N TYR A 120 -63.82 -12.34 -1.09
CA TYR A 120 -65.17 -12.19 -1.67
C TYR A 120 -65.56 -13.36 -2.57
N PHE A 121 -64.64 -13.86 -3.41
CA PHE A 121 -64.91 -15.06 -4.22
C PHE A 121 -65.24 -16.28 -3.37
N GLN A 122 -64.56 -16.44 -2.23
CA GLN A 122 -64.86 -17.52 -1.28
C GLN A 122 -66.24 -17.32 -0.63
N GLN A 123 -66.61 -16.08 -0.26
CA GLN A 123 -67.95 -15.76 0.27
C GLN A 123 -69.07 -16.02 -0.76
N TRP A 124 -68.81 -15.77 -2.04
CA TRP A 124 -69.75 -16.03 -3.13
C TRP A 124 -69.76 -17.49 -3.60
N GLY A 125 -68.93 -18.36 -3.02
CA GLY A 125 -68.88 -19.78 -3.35
C GLY A 125 -68.23 -20.11 -4.70
N TRP A 126 -67.35 -19.26 -5.21
CA TRP A 126 -66.74 -19.42 -6.54
C TRP A 126 -65.57 -20.42 -6.60
N GLY A 127 -65.17 -21.01 -5.47
CA GLY A 127 -64.20 -22.10 -5.41
C GLY A 127 -62.81 -21.77 -4.83
N PRO A 128 -62.20 -20.59 -5.04
CA PRO A 128 -60.94 -20.26 -4.39
C PRO A 128 -61.05 -20.24 -2.86
N VAL A 129 -60.00 -20.74 -2.21
CA VAL A 129 -59.90 -20.79 -0.74
C VAL A 129 -58.71 -19.94 -0.34
N CYS A 130 -58.96 -18.84 0.36
CA CYS A 130 -57.93 -17.96 0.89
C CYS A 130 -57.80 -18.12 2.41
N PHE A 131 -58.93 -18.25 3.11
CA PHE A 131 -58.97 -18.44 4.56
C PHE A 131 -59.77 -19.70 4.90
N THR A 132 -59.58 -20.24 6.10
CA THR A 132 -60.47 -21.30 6.62
C THR A 132 -61.92 -20.81 6.71
N GLU A 133 -62.10 -19.56 7.13
CA GLU A 133 -63.39 -18.85 7.13
C GLU A 133 -63.18 -17.41 6.66
N PRO A 134 -63.88 -16.96 5.60
CA PRO A 134 -63.67 -15.63 5.03
C PRO A 134 -64.21 -14.54 5.94
N SER A 135 -63.41 -13.52 6.22
CA SER A 135 -63.80 -12.37 7.05
C SER A 135 -62.98 -11.14 6.67
N LEU A 136 -63.66 -10.00 6.52
CA LEU A 136 -62.99 -8.72 6.25
C LEU A 136 -62.04 -8.33 7.39
N GLY A 137 -62.37 -8.68 8.65
CA GLY A 137 -61.50 -8.42 9.80
C GLY A 137 -60.15 -9.13 9.68
N LYS A 138 -60.15 -10.40 9.24
CA LYS A 138 -58.90 -11.15 9.01
C LYS A 138 -58.07 -10.53 7.89
N VAL A 139 -58.71 -10.07 6.80
CA VAL A 139 -58.03 -9.38 5.69
C VAL A 139 -57.35 -8.10 6.18
N LEU A 140 -58.05 -7.29 6.99
CA LEU A 140 -57.50 -6.05 7.54
C LEU A 140 -56.32 -6.30 8.49
N GLU A 141 -56.41 -7.34 9.33
CA GLU A 141 -55.32 -7.75 10.21
C GLU A 141 -54.08 -8.19 9.41
N HIS A 142 -54.26 -9.06 8.42
CA HIS A 142 -53.14 -9.49 7.55
C HIS A 142 -52.54 -8.32 6.79
N ALA A 143 -53.37 -7.42 6.27
CA ALA A 143 -52.90 -6.22 5.59
C ALA A 143 -52.05 -5.33 6.50
N ALA A 144 -52.41 -5.18 7.78
CA ALA A 144 -51.62 -4.41 8.74
C ALA A 144 -50.20 -5.01 8.93
N TYR A 145 -50.08 -6.33 9.08
CA TYR A 145 -48.78 -7.00 9.19
C TYR A 145 -47.95 -6.89 7.91
N VAL A 146 -48.57 -7.07 6.73
CA VAL A 146 -47.90 -6.94 5.43
C VAL A 146 -47.40 -5.51 5.20
N VAL A 147 -48.18 -4.49 5.58
CA VAL A 147 -47.74 -3.08 5.48
C VAL A 147 -46.55 -2.83 6.41
N ALA A 148 -46.62 -3.29 7.67
CA ALA A 148 -45.54 -3.11 8.63
C ALA A 148 -44.24 -3.78 8.15
N GLU A 149 -44.33 -5.02 7.65
CA GLU A 149 -43.18 -5.73 7.08
C GLU A 149 -42.66 -5.05 5.81
N ALA A 150 -43.54 -4.69 4.87
CA ALA A 150 -43.15 -4.05 3.61
C ALA A 150 -42.38 -2.73 3.87
N VAL A 151 -42.79 -1.93 4.85
CA VAL A 151 -42.05 -0.73 5.27
C VAL A 151 -40.64 -1.10 5.73
N LEU A 152 -40.50 -2.10 6.60
CA LEU A 152 -39.18 -2.56 7.07
C LEU A 152 -38.32 -3.08 5.91
N LEU A 153 -38.87 -3.91 5.03
CA LEU A 153 -38.15 -4.48 3.88
C LEU A 153 -37.74 -3.42 2.87
N VAL A 154 -38.58 -2.41 2.63
CA VAL A 154 -38.20 -1.25 1.80
C VAL A 154 -37.02 -0.52 2.43
N LEU A 155 -37.05 -0.23 3.74
CA LEU A 155 -35.92 0.42 4.42
C LEU A 155 -34.63 -0.41 4.30
N LEU A 156 -34.72 -1.73 4.48
CA LEU A 156 -33.58 -2.64 4.33
C LEU A 156 -33.07 -2.70 2.90
N ALA A 157 -33.95 -2.74 1.89
CA ALA A 157 -33.57 -2.74 0.48
C ALA A 157 -32.87 -1.44 0.07
N LEU A 158 -33.39 -0.28 0.53
CA LEU A 158 -32.77 1.02 0.29
C LEU A 158 -31.39 1.15 0.95
N ARG A 159 -31.24 0.60 2.17
CA ARG A 159 -29.95 0.54 2.86
C ARG A 159 -28.97 -0.40 2.15
N ALA A 160 -29.41 -1.58 1.76
CA ALA A 160 -28.62 -2.55 1.01
C ALA A 160 -28.12 -1.96 -0.32
N ARG A 161 -28.96 -1.18 -1.02
CA ARG A 161 -28.54 -0.45 -2.23
C ARG A 161 -27.42 0.54 -1.97
N ARG A 162 -27.52 1.32 -0.89
CA ARG A 162 -26.49 2.29 -0.50
C ARG A 162 -25.18 1.60 -0.12
N ASP A 163 -25.26 0.51 0.64
CA ASP A 163 -24.10 -0.25 1.08
C ASP A 163 -23.42 -0.97 -0.12
N PHE A 164 -24.20 -1.53 -1.04
CA PHE A 164 -23.67 -2.17 -2.26
C PHE A 164 -22.98 -1.17 -3.19
N ALA A 165 -23.59 0.00 -3.43
CA ALA A 165 -22.98 1.06 -4.24
C ALA A 165 -21.67 1.58 -3.63
N ALA A 166 -21.59 1.63 -2.30
CA ALA A 166 -20.34 1.95 -1.60
C ALA A 166 -19.29 0.86 -1.85
N GLY A 167 -19.67 -0.41 -1.70
CA GLY A 167 -18.78 -1.56 -1.91
C GLY A 167 -18.18 -1.61 -3.32
N GLU A 168 -19.02 -1.46 -4.35
CA GLU A 168 -18.58 -1.44 -5.75
C GLU A 168 -17.59 -0.30 -6.04
N LEU A 169 -17.86 0.89 -5.51
CA LEU A 169 -16.94 2.01 -5.66
C LEU A 169 -15.59 1.70 -5.03
N LEU A 170 -15.56 1.12 -3.83
CA LEU A 170 -14.31 0.76 -3.15
C LEU A 170 -13.57 -0.36 -3.86
N ALA A 171 -14.28 -1.38 -4.35
CA ALA A 171 -13.70 -2.47 -5.13
C ALA A 171 -13.07 -1.94 -6.42
N GLY A 172 -13.79 -1.10 -7.16
CA GLY A 172 -13.27 -0.47 -8.38
C GLY A 172 -12.08 0.47 -8.13
N MET A 173 -12.00 1.10 -6.95
CA MET A 173 -10.82 1.87 -6.55
C MET A 173 -9.64 0.96 -6.23
N ALA A 174 -9.86 -0.16 -5.52
CA ALA A 174 -8.81 -1.11 -5.18
C ALA A 174 -8.21 -1.79 -6.43
N GLU A 175 -9.06 -2.16 -7.40
CA GLU A 175 -8.61 -2.72 -8.69
C GLU A 175 -7.75 -1.74 -9.49
N LYS A 176 -8.05 -0.44 -9.42
CA LYS A 176 -7.25 0.58 -10.12
C LYS A 176 -5.99 0.98 -9.36
N LEU A 177 -6.01 0.86 -8.03
CA LEU A 177 -4.89 1.20 -7.17
C LEU A 177 -3.70 0.28 -7.40
N VAL A 178 -3.92 -1.01 -7.65
CA VAL A 178 -2.87 -1.99 -7.92
C VAL A 178 -2.91 -2.39 -9.38
N ARG A 179 -1.91 -1.95 -10.15
CA ARG A 179 -1.78 -2.32 -11.56
C ARG A 179 -1.32 -3.78 -11.68
N ALA A 180 -1.57 -4.38 -12.85
CA ALA A 180 -1.21 -5.79 -13.12
C ALA A 180 0.30 -6.08 -13.03
N ASP A 181 1.14 -5.06 -13.11
CA ASP A 181 2.60 -5.14 -12.94
C ASP A 181 3.06 -5.00 -11.47
N GLY A 182 2.11 -4.90 -10.52
CA GLY A 182 2.37 -4.73 -9.10
C GLY A 182 2.70 -3.29 -8.69
N THR A 183 2.66 -2.33 -9.61
CA THR A 183 2.84 -0.92 -9.28
C THR A 183 1.56 -0.33 -8.68
N VAL A 184 1.75 0.62 -7.76
CA VAL A 184 0.63 1.33 -7.11
C VAL A 184 0.38 2.64 -7.86
N ASP A 185 -0.85 2.82 -8.34
CA ASP A 185 -1.29 4.02 -9.05
C ASP A 185 -2.33 4.79 -8.22
N PHE A 186 -1.89 5.89 -7.62
CA PHE A 186 -2.74 6.77 -6.80
C PHE A 186 -3.62 7.72 -7.62
N SER A 187 -3.52 7.73 -8.96
CA SER A 187 -4.41 8.54 -9.81
C SER A 187 -5.89 8.19 -9.58
N ALA A 188 -6.17 6.93 -9.24
CA ALA A 188 -7.51 6.45 -8.93
C ALA A 188 -8.08 6.96 -7.60
N VAL A 189 -7.25 7.56 -6.73
CA VAL A 189 -7.66 8.02 -5.39
C VAL A 189 -8.33 9.40 -5.42
N HIS A 190 -8.26 10.12 -6.54
CA HIS A 190 -8.80 11.49 -6.68
C HIS A 190 -10.30 11.55 -7.03
N VAL A 191 -11.06 10.47 -6.77
CA VAL A 191 -12.49 10.39 -7.12
C VAL A 191 -13.34 11.17 -6.12
N GLN A 192 -14.22 12.04 -6.62
CA GLN A 192 -15.23 12.67 -5.77
C GLN A 192 -16.38 11.70 -5.52
N THR A 193 -16.72 11.49 -4.25
CA THR A 193 -17.85 10.65 -3.84
C THR A 193 -18.64 11.35 -2.75
N HIS A 194 -19.97 11.22 -2.80
CA HIS A 194 -20.86 11.72 -1.76
C HIS A 194 -21.03 10.73 -0.61
N ASN A 195 -20.40 9.55 -0.69
CA ASN A 195 -20.47 8.55 0.36
C ASN A 195 -19.40 8.82 1.44
N ALA A 196 -19.83 9.15 2.66
CA ALA A 196 -18.94 9.47 3.78
C ALA A 196 -17.92 8.36 4.12
N ARG A 197 -18.28 7.07 3.95
CA ARG A 197 -17.33 5.96 4.18
C ARG A 197 -16.25 5.94 3.11
N ALA A 198 -16.66 6.11 1.85
CA ALA A 198 -15.71 6.15 0.73
C ALA A 198 -14.79 7.38 0.83
N GLN A 199 -15.31 8.55 1.22
CA GLN A 199 -14.49 9.75 1.47
C GLN A 199 -13.40 9.53 2.52
N LYS A 200 -13.73 8.83 3.63
CA LYS A 200 -12.73 8.50 4.66
C LYS A 200 -11.63 7.60 4.13
N LEU A 201 -11.97 6.57 3.34
CA LEU A 201 -10.96 5.70 2.75
C LEU A 201 -10.08 6.47 1.75
N ILE A 202 -10.69 7.31 0.91
CA ILE A 202 -9.97 8.17 -0.04
C ILE A 202 -8.97 9.06 0.70
N SER A 203 -9.40 9.72 1.77
CA SER A 203 -8.54 10.60 2.56
C SER A 203 -7.35 9.82 3.17
N ALA A 204 -7.59 8.59 3.64
CA ALA A 204 -6.52 7.73 4.15
C ALA A 204 -5.53 7.33 3.04
N LEU A 205 -6.02 6.98 1.85
CA LEU A 205 -5.16 6.64 0.70
C LEU A 205 -4.34 7.84 0.22
N GLN A 206 -4.89 9.06 0.22
CA GLN A 206 -4.15 10.29 -0.09
C GLN A 206 -3.03 10.56 0.92
N GLN A 207 -3.26 10.24 2.20
CA GLN A 207 -2.23 10.38 3.23
C GLN A 207 -1.08 9.37 3.00
N VAL A 208 -1.41 8.14 2.61
CA VAL A 208 -0.42 7.11 2.24
C VAL A 208 0.38 7.55 1.01
N GLU A 209 -0.27 8.06 -0.03
CA GLU A 209 0.40 8.61 -1.24
C GLU A 209 1.43 9.67 -0.86
N ARG A 210 1.02 10.63 -0.02
CA ARG A 210 1.88 11.74 0.42
C ARG A 210 3.10 11.24 1.18
N SER A 211 2.91 10.30 2.12
CA SER A 211 4.01 9.72 2.90
C SER A 211 4.98 8.89 2.03
N ILE A 212 4.48 8.16 1.02
CA ILE A 212 5.34 7.45 0.07
C ILE A 212 6.16 8.44 -0.77
N GLY A 213 5.54 9.56 -1.19
CA GLY A 213 6.24 10.66 -1.86
C GLY A 213 7.37 11.25 -1.04
N GLU A 214 7.14 11.52 0.25
CA GLU A 214 8.16 12.01 1.19
C GLU A 214 9.32 11.01 1.38
N VAL A 215 9.01 9.71 1.48
CA VAL A 215 10.03 8.66 1.56
C VAL A 215 10.88 8.62 0.29
N ARG A 216 10.27 8.74 -0.89
CA ARG A 216 11.00 8.77 -2.16
C ARG A 216 11.94 9.97 -2.25
N LEU A 217 11.47 11.17 -1.92
CA LEU A 217 12.30 12.38 -1.90
C LEU A 217 13.46 12.25 -0.92
N SER A 218 13.22 11.65 0.25
CA SER A 218 14.27 11.38 1.24
C SER A 218 15.31 10.40 0.71
N ALA A 219 14.87 9.33 0.02
CA ALA A 219 15.77 8.35 -0.59
C ALA A 219 16.62 8.97 -1.72
N GLU A 220 16.04 9.84 -2.56
CA GLU A 220 16.76 10.59 -3.59
C GLU A 220 17.82 11.50 -2.94
N SER A 221 17.47 12.24 -1.88
CA SER A 221 18.41 13.09 -1.15
C SER A 221 19.55 12.30 -0.50
N ILE A 222 19.26 11.13 0.10
CA ILE A 222 20.30 10.23 0.64
C ILE A 222 21.22 9.72 -0.48
N GLY A 223 20.64 9.40 -1.64
CA GLY A 223 21.41 8.98 -2.82
C GLY A 223 22.40 10.04 -3.28
N THR A 224 21.97 11.30 -3.38
CA THR A 224 22.85 12.44 -3.71
C THR A 224 23.95 12.63 -2.66
N ALA A 225 23.59 12.65 -1.36
CA ALA A 225 24.57 12.79 -0.28
C ALA A 225 25.62 11.65 -0.28
N ALA A 226 25.20 10.43 -0.57
CA ALA A 226 26.10 9.29 -0.68
C ALA A 226 27.09 9.43 -1.85
N GLN A 227 26.65 9.97 -2.99
CA GLN A 227 27.53 10.27 -4.14
C GLN A 227 28.55 11.36 -3.80
N GLU A 228 28.14 12.42 -3.10
CA GLU A 228 29.05 13.49 -2.65
C GLU A 228 30.10 12.95 -1.66
N ILE A 229 29.70 12.11 -0.70
CA ILE A 229 30.63 11.45 0.22
C ILE A 229 31.63 10.58 -0.54
N ALA A 230 31.18 9.79 -1.52
CA ALA A 230 32.06 8.93 -2.32
C ALA A 230 33.09 9.74 -3.12
N ALA A 231 32.67 10.87 -3.71
CA ALA A 231 33.56 11.79 -4.39
C ALA A 231 34.58 12.43 -3.43
N GLY A 232 34.10 12.91 -2.28
CA GLY A 232 34.97 13.50 -1.24
C GLY A 232 35.98 12.50 -0.67
N ASN A 233 35.59 11.24 -0.51
CA ASN A 233 36.49 10.18 -0.04
C ASN A 233 37.59 9.87 -1.07
N THR A 234 37.26 9.93 -2.37
CA THR A 234 38.24 9.78 -3.45
C THR A 234 39.27 10.92 -3.43
N ASP A 235 38.83 12.17 -3.28
CA ASP A 235 39.73 13.33 -3.15
C ASP A 235 40.63 13.22 -1.91
N LEU A 236 40.04 12.85 -0.77
CA LEU A 236 40.79 12.65 0.48
C LEU A 236 41.85 11.54 0.33
N SER A 237 41.51 10.42 -0.33
CA SER A 237 42.45 9.35 -0.63
C SER A 237 43.62 9.87 -1.46
N HIS A 238 43.33 10.60 -2.54
CA HIS A 238 44.36 11.17 -3.43
C HIS A 238 45.27 12.16 -2.70
N ARG A 239 44.71 13.04 -1.85
CA ARG A 239 45.48 13.97 -1.01
C ARG A 239 46.33 13.24 0.03
N THR A 240 45.82 12.14 0.58
CA THR A 240 46.57 11.29 1.52
C THR A 240 47.76 10.62 0.83
N GLU A 241 47.57 10.10 -0.38
CA GLU A 241 48.65 9.53 -1.21
C GLU A 241 49.72 10.58 -1.57
N GLN A 242 49.30 11.78 -1.99
CA GLN A 242 50.21 12.89 -2.25
C GLN A 242 50.99 13.30 -0.99
N GLY A 243 50.31 13.39 0.16
CA GLY A 243 50.94 13.70 1.44
C GLY A 243 51.97 12.67 1.87
N ALA A 244 51.66 11.38 1.71
CA ALA A 244 52.59 10.29 1.94
C ALA A 244 53.84 10.40 1.04
N GLY A 245 53.66 10.72 -0.25
CA GLY A 245 54.76 10.97 -1.19
C GLY A 245 55.65 12.14 -0.78
N ALA A 246 55.05 13.27 -0.36
CA ALA A 246 55.80 14.44 0.12
C ALA A 246 56.60 14.14 1.41
N LEU A 247 56.03 13.34 2.31
CA LEU A 247 56.74 12.88 3.51
C LEU A 247 57.92 11.97 3.15
N GLN A 248 57.76 11.09 2.16
CA GLN A 248 58.83 10.22 1.68
C GLN A 248 59.98 11.02 1.04
N GLN A 249 59.66 12.04 0.24
CA GLN A 249 60.64 12.99 -0.31
C GLN A 249 61.39 13.75 0.79
N THR A 250 60.66 14.20 1.83
CA THR A 250 61.23 14.92 2.98
C THR A 250 62.18 14.01 3.77
N ALA A 251 61.79 12.76 4.02
CA ALA A 251 62.63 11.77 4.69
C ALA A 251 63.91 11.49 3.89
N SER A 252 63.82 11.32 2.57
CA SER A 252 64.99 11.17 1.69
C SER A 252 65.91 12.39 1.75
N SER A 253 65.35 13.59 1.73
CA SER A 253 66.10 14.84 1.86
C SER A 253 66.82 14.94 3.22
N MET A 254 66.18 14.50 4.31
CA MET A 254 66.79 14.44 5.65
C MET A 254 67.94 13.44 5.73
N VAL A 255 67.85 12.31 5.03
CA VAL A 255 68.96 11.34 4.92
C VAL A 255 70.15 11.98 4.19
N GLN A 256 69.91 12.68 3.08
CA GLN A 256 70.96 13.37 2.33
C GLN A 256 71.61 14.50 3.15
N ILE A 257 70.82 15.34 3.81
CA ILE A 257 71.33 16.39 4.70
C ILE A 257 72.18 15.78 5.83
N SER A 258 71.71 14.70 6.46
CA SER A 258 72.46 14.02 7.52
C SER A 258 73.81 13.50 7.02
N ALA A 259 73.86 12.96 5.79
CA ALA A 259 75.11 12.53 5.15
C ALA A 259 76.06 13.71 4.90
N THR A 260 75.56 14.83 4.38
CA THR A 260 76.36 16.04 4.14
C THR A 260 76.89 16.65 5.45
N VAL A 261 76.08 16.68 6.51
CA VAL A 261 76.51 17.14 7.83
C VAL A 261 77.62 16.25 8.39
N ARG A 262 77.49 14.92 8.24
CA ARG A 262 78.53 13.96 8.66
C ARG A 262 79.84 14.18 7.91
N GLN A 263 79.78 14.36 6.59
CA GLN A 263 80.96 14.65 5.75
C GLN A 263 81.60 16.00 6.13
N THR A 264 80.79 17.02 6.44
CA THR A 264 81.28 18.33 6.88
C THR A 264 81.98 18.23 8.23
N ALA A 265 81.43 17.48 9.17
CA ALA A 265 82.05 17.25 10.48
C ALA A 265 83.39 16.49 10.36
N GLU A 266 83.48 15.51 9.47
CA GLU A 266 84.74 14.81 9.17
C GLU A 266 85.78 15.75 8.55
N SER A 267 85.37 16.55 7.57
CA SER A 267 86.24 17.55 6.93
C SER A 267 86.77 18.58 7.94
N ALA A 268 85.92 19.03 8.88
CA ALA A 268 86.33 19.93 9.95
C ALA A 268 87.36 19.28 10.89
N ARG A 269 87.21 18.00 11.22
CA ARG A 269 88.22 17.24 12.00
C ARG A 269 89.54 17.14 11.26
N THR A 270 89.51 16.85 9.95
CA THR A 270 90.73 16.80 9.13
C THR A 270 91.42 18.17 9.07
N ALA A 271 90.66 19.25 8.91
CA ALA A 271 91.19 20.61 8.90
C ALA A 271 91.82 20.99 10.26
N ASP A 272 91.18 20.62 11.37
CA ASP A 272 91.74 20.82 12.72
C ASP A 272 93.06 20.07 12.92
N GLN A 273 93.14 18.81 12.48
CA GLN A 273 94.38 18.03 12.52
C GLN A 273 95.51 18.66 11.68
N LEU A 274 95.17 19.17 10.49
CA LEU A 274 96.13 19.84 9.61
C LEU A 274 96.62 21.15 10.22
N ALA A 275 95.71 21.95 10.81
CA ALA A 275 96.06 23.20 11.49
C ALA A 275 96.97 22.96 12.71
N ASN A 276 96.66 21.96 13.53
CA ASN A 276 97.51 21.55 14.66
C ASN A 276 98.90 21.08 14.19
N SER A 277 98.96 20.34 13.09
CA SER A 277 100.24 19.92 12.48
C SER A 277 101.05 21.11 11.97
N ALA A 278 100.42 22.06 11.29
CA ALA A 278 101.06 23.29 10.80
C ALA A 278 101.55 24.17 11.97
N ALA A 279 100.76 24.32 13.03
CA ALA A 279 101.16 25.03 14.25
C ALA A 279 102.40 24.39 14.89
N SER A 280 102.45 23.05 14.98
CA SER A 280 103.63 22.32 15.48
C SER A 280 104.87 22.53 14.61
N VAL A 281 104.73 22.55 13.28
CA VAL A 281 105.83 22.88 12.36
C VAL A 281 106.30 24.33 12.56
N ALA A 282 105.38 25.29 12.64
CA ALA A 282 105.71 26.70 12.86
C ALA A 282 106.41 26.91 14.21
N GLN A 283 105.99 26.22 15.28
CA GLN A 283 106.61 26.30 16.59
C GLN A 283 108.04 25.75 16.58
N ARG A 284 108.28 24.62 15.91
CA ARG A 284 109.64 24.10 15.66
C ARG A 284 110.48 25.07 14.83
N GLY A 285 109.90 25.65 13.77
CA GLY A 285 110.55 26.68 12.96
C GLY A 285 110.95 27.91 13.77
N GLY A 286 110.07 28.38 14.66
CA GLY A 286 110.35 29.48 15.59
C GLY A 286 111.52 29.17 16.53
N ALA A 287 111.61 27.95 17.05
CA ALA A 287 112.77 27.52 17.86
C ALA A 287 114.07 27.54 17.06
N VAL A 288 114.04 27.10 15.79
CA VAL A 288 115.21 27.17 14.90
C VAL A 288 115.62 28.62 14.62
N VAL A 289 114.67 29.52 14.35
CA VAL A 289 114.97 30.95 14.13
C VAL A 289 115.54 31.59 15.40
N ALA A 290 114.99 31.28 16.59
CA ALA A 290 115.53 31.75 17.85
C ALA A 290 116.98 31.29 18.07
N GLN A 291 117.30 30.04 17.73
CA GLN A 291 118.67 29.54 17.74
C GLN A 291 119.59 30.33 16.79
N VAL A 292 119.12 30.63 15.57
CA VAL A 292 119.87 31.44 14.59
C VAL A 292 120.13 32.86 15.11
N VAL A 293 119.15 33.51 15.74
CA VAL A 293 119.31 34.85 16.33
C VAL A 293 120.34 34.82 17.46
N SER A 294 120.27 33.84 18.37
CA SER A 294 121.27 33.66 19.43
C SER A 294 122.68 33.47 18.85
N THR A 295 122.82 32.65 17.81
CA THR A 295 124.12 32.47 17.13
C THR A 295 124.60 33.76 16.47
N MET A 296 123.71 34.57 15.87
CA MET A 296 124.08 35.88 15.32
C MET A 296 124.52 36.87 16.42
N GLU A 297 123.93 36.81 17.61
CA GLU A 297 124.34 37.62 18.77
C GLU A 297 125.71 37.19 19.30
N ASP A 298 125.99 35.88 19.35
CA ASP A 298 127.32 35.33 19.68
C ASP A 298 128.37 35.75 18.65
N ILE A 299 128.03 35.72 17.36
CA ILE A 299 128.90 36.21 16.28
C ILE A 299 129.18 37.70 16.47
N ASN A 300 128.16 38.52 16.68
CA ASN A 300 128.30 39.96 16.89
C ASN A 300 129.16 40.29 18.12
N THR A 301 128.96 39.56 19.22
CA THR A 301 129.79 39.68 20.43
C THR A 301 131.25 39.30 20.15
N SER A 302 131.47 38.23 19.40
CA SER A 302 132.81 37.80 18.97
C SER A 302 133.48 38.83 18.06
N SER A 303 132.74 39.43 17.13
CA SER A 303 133.23 40.52 16.27
C SER A 303 133.62 41.77 17.07
N ARG A 304 132.88 42.14 18.13
CA ARG A 304 133.26 43.24 19.02
C ARG A 304 134.56 42.95 19.77
N LYS A 305 134.73 41.73 20.32
CA LYS A 305 135.99 41.33 20.95
C LYS A 305 137.19 41.42 20.00
N ILE A 306 137.00 41.03 18.73
CA ILE A 306 138.03 41.20 17.70
C ILE A 306 138.33 42.68 17.48
N SER A 307 137.30 43.53 17.40
CA SER A 307 137.47 44.99 17.27
C SER A 307 138.22 45.60 18.46
N ASP A 308 137.97 45.16 19.69
CA ASP A 308 138.67 45.63 20.89
C ASP A 308 140.16 45.21 20.89
N ILE A 309 140.47 44.01 20.39
CA ILE A 309 141.86 43.54 20.19
C ILE A 309 142.56 44.39 19.11
N ILE A 310 141.89 44.67 17.99
CA ILE A 310 142.46 45.53 16.93
C ILE A 310 142.69 46.96 17.44
N GLY A 311 141.79 47.48 18.29
CA GLY A 311 141.90 48.83 18.84
C GLY A 311 142.96 49.02 19.94
N THR A 312 143.57 47.93 20.44
CA THR A 312 144.64 47.94 21.45
C THR A 312 146.04 47.68 20.89
N ILE A 313 146.16 47.45 19.57
CA ILE A 313 147.41 47.30 18.81
C ILE A 313 147.78 48.62 18.16
#